data_AF-A0A7R9WN39-F1
#
_entry.id   AF-A0A7R9WN39-F1
#
_cell.length_a   1.000
_cell.length_b   1.000
_cell.length_c   1.000
_cell.angle_alpha   90.00
_cell.angle_beta   90.00
_cell.angle_gamma   90.00
#
_symmetry.space_group_name_H-M   'P 1'
#
loop_
_entity.id
_entity.type
_entity.pdbx_description
1 polymer ?
#
loop_
_entity_poly.entity_id
_entity_poly.type
_entity_poly.pdbx_seq_one_letter_code
_entity_poly.pdbx_strand_id
1 'polypeptide(L)'
;SDTATYDVQDEDDTSKLIRLPWSHVMRLSTGTEACFEKGADCMAIFPETTSFYKAKVSKAPLWKLDRYTGVPAVKEIIVKFEDDEDGTGNTPHRRVPSRYVIPVPAQYFYDEDADVDLTTPSATA
;
A
#
# COMPACT_ATOMS: atom_id res chain seq x y z
N SER A 1 11.49 20.66 -17.72
CA SER A 1 11.19 19.29 -17.30
C SER A 1 9.79 19.30 -16.73
N ASP A 2 8.82 18.72 -17.44
CA ASP A 2 7.44 18.61 -16.94
C ASP A 2 7.45 17.64 -15.77
N THR A 3 7.33 18.14 -14.54
CA THR A 3 7.10 17.30 -13.37
C THR A 3 5.66 16.82 -13.46
N ALA A 4 5.44 15.54 -13.79
CA ALA A 4 4.10 14.98 -13.87
C ALA A 4 3.36 15.20 -12.54
N THR A 5 2.18 15.82 -12.62
CA THR A 5 1.29 16.09 -11.48
C THR A 5 -0.08 15.48 -11.71
N TYR A 6 -0.77 15.11 -10.64
CA TYR A 6 -2.17 14.73 -10.65
C TYR A 6 -3.01 15.78 -9.95
N ASP A 7 -4.20 16.04 -10.48
CA ASP A 7 -5.24 16.79 -9.79
C ASP A 7 -6.15 15.77 -9.09
N VAL A 8 -6.12 15.76 -7.75
CA VAL A 8 -6.88 14.83 -6.91
C VAL A 8 -7.92 15.56 -6.08
N GLN A 9 -8.96 14.85 -5.69
CA GLN A 9 -10.04 15.35 -4.83
C GLN A 9 -10.05 14.52 -3.56
N ASP A 10 -10.21 15.18 -2.41
CA ASP A 10 -10.41 14.49 -1.14
C ASP A 10 -11.83 13.87 -1.13
N GLU A 11 -11.95 12.67 -0.55
CA GLU A 11 -13.23 11.98 -0.41
C GLU A 11 -14.19 12.75 0.50
N ASP A 12 -13.66 13.44 1.52
CA ASP A 12 -14.48 14.18 2.50
C ASP A 12 -14.69 15.67 2.15
N ASP A 13 -13.81 16.26 1.32
CA ASP A 13 -13.93 17.66 0.85
C ASP A 13 -13.82 17.75 -0.67
N THR A 14 -14.96 17.48 -1.31
CA THR A 14 -15.08 17.57 -2.77
C THR A 14 -15.03 19.00 -3.30
N SER A 15 -14.98 20.03 -2.46
CA SER A 15 -14.99 21.42 -2.91
C SER A 15 -13.63 21.90 -3.43
N LYS A 16 -12.56 21.13 -3.19
CA LYS A 16 -11.19 21.50 -3.56
C LYS A 16 -10.53 20.44 -4.43
N LEU A 17 -9.83 20.89 -5.46
CA LEU A 17 -8.87 20.09 -6.20
C LEU A 17 -7.48 20.38 -5.65
N ILE A 18 -6.74 19.32 -5.35
CA ILE A 18 -5.37 19.37 -4.83
C ILE A 18 -4.45 18.89 -5.94
N ARG A 19 -3.51 19.73 -6.36
CA ARG A 19 -2.48 19.34 -7.33
C ARG A 19 -1.29 18.75 -6.59
N LEU A 20 -1.00 17.48 -6.84
CA LEU A 20 0.10 16.76 -6.20
C LEU A 20 1.12 16.27 -7.24
N PRO A 21 2.43 16.22 -6.90
CA PRO A 21 3.42 15.51 -7.69
C PRO A 21 3.04 14.03 -7.80
N TRP A 22 3.42 13.38 -8.90
CA TRP A 22 3.21 11.93 -9.06
C TRP A 22 3.76 11.12 -7.87
N SER A 23 4.89 11.55 -7.28
CA SER A 23 5.53 10.91 -6.13
C SER A 23 4.74 11.00 -4.81
N HIS A 24 3.60 11.69 -4.80
CA HIS A 24 2.70 11.80 -3.64
C HIS A 24 1.39 11.04 -3.86
N VAL A 25 1.25 10.34 -4.99
CA VAL A 25 0.05 9.60 -5.36
C VAL A 25 0.42 8.13 -5.50
N MET A 26 -0.25 7.28 -4.72
CA MET A 26 -0.10 5.82 -4.80
C MET A 26 -1.41 5.20 -5.26
N ARG A 27 -1.33 4.23 -6.15
CA ARG A 27 -2.52 3.47 -6.58
C ARG A 27 -2.95 2.50 -5.49
N LEU A 28 -4.25 2.42 -5.28
CA LEU A 28 -4.85 1.43 -4.40
C LEU A 28 -4.72 0.03 -5.00
N SER A 29 -4.50 -0.94 -4.11
CA SER A 29 -4.37 -2.35 -4.45
C SER A 29 -5.66 -2.92 -5.05
N THR A 30 -5.50 -3.87 -5.97
CA THR A 30 -6.58 -4.70 -6.51
C THR A 30 -6.73 -6.04 -5.76
N GLY A 31 -5.87 -6.28 -4.77
CA GLY A 31 -5.79 -7.50 -3.98
C GLY A 31 -4.99 -8.61 -4.65
N THR A 32 -4.42 -8.38 -5.83
CA THR A 32 -3.62 -9.36 -6.57
C THR A 32 -2.12 -9.19 -6.36
N GLU A 33 -1.74 -8.10 -5.72
CA GLU A 33 -0.37 -7.73 -5.43
C GLU A 33 0.15 -8.56 -4.26
N ALA A 34 1.26 -9.28 -4.46
CA ALA A 34 1.85 -10.17 -3.46
C ALA A 34 2.83 -9.48 -2.50
N CYS A 35 2.64 -8.19 -2.25
CA CYS A 35 3.58 -7.36 -1.52
C CYS A 35 3.41 -7.38 0.01
N PHE A 36 2.39 -8.07 0.55
CA PHE A 36 2.13 -8.09 1.98
C PHE A 36 2.46 -9.44 2.62
N GLU A 37 3.34 -9.42 3.60
CA GLU A 37 3.71 -10.59 4.41
C GLU A 37 3.50 -10.30 5.89
N LYS A 38 3.37 -11.34 6.72
CA LYS A 38 3.26 -11.17 8.17
C LYS A 38 4.49 -10.43 8.71
N GLY A 39 4.25 -9.34 9.42
CA GLY A 39 5.28 -8.50 10.03
C GLY A 39 5.73 -7.33 9.16
N ALA A 40 5.31 -7.27 7.89
CA ALA A 40 5.63 -6.16 7.00
C ALA A 40 4.97 -4.85 7.48
N ASP A 41 5.69 -3.75 7.32
CA ASP A 41 5.16 -2.40 7.52
C ASP A 41 4.28 -2.03 6.31
N CYS A 42 3.16 -1.38 6.59
CA CYS A 42 2.21 -0.93 5.58
C CYS A 42 1.50 0.35 6.05
N MET A 43 0.74 0.97 5.16
CA MET A 43 -0.27 1.95 5.53
C MET A 43 -1.66 1.39 5.23
N ALA A 44 -2.61 1.64 6.11
CA ALA A 44 -3.98 1.16 5.95
C ALA A 44 -4.99 2.23 6.38
N ILE A 45 -6.18 2.21 5.78
CA ILE A 45 -7.28 3.05 6.23
C ILE A 45 -7.80 2.53 7.56
N PHE A 46 -7.86 3.41 8.57
CA PHE A 46 -8.48 3.06 9.84
C PHE A 46 -10.01 2.97 9.67
N PRO A 47 -10.71 2.02 10.31
CA PRO A 47 -12.15 1.88 10.14
C PRO A 47 -12.90 3.19 10.34
N GLU A 48 -13.85 3.47 9.45
CA GLU A 48 -14.69 4.69 9.48
C GLU A 48 -13.93 6.01 9.26
N THR A 49 -12.73 5.93 8.68
CA THR A 49 -11.95 7.11 8.26
C THR A 49 -11.62 7.04 6.77
N THR A 50 -11.14 8.15 6.22
CA THR A 50 -10.62 8.30 4.85
C THR A 50 -9.09 8.48 4.82
N SER A 51 -8.44 8.36 5.98
CA SER A 51 -7.01 8.61 6.16
C SER A 51 -6.22 7.32 6.29
N PHE A 52 -5.02 7.30 5.69
CA PHE A 52 -4.07 6.19 5.84
C PHE A 52 -3.20 6.38 7.07
N TYR A 53 -3.12 5.35 7.91
CA TYR A 53 -2.29 5.31 9.11
C TYR A 53 -1.24 4.21 9.00
N LYS A 54 -0.13 4.38 9.71
CA LYS A 54 0.91 3.36 9.81
C LYS A 54 0.38 2.12 10.52
N ALA A 55 0.68 0.97 9.95
CA ALA A 55 0.27 -0.31 10.48
C ALA A 55 1.28 -1.41 10.16
N LYS A 56 1.14 -2.53 10.85
CA LYS A 56 1.92 -3.75 10.61
C LYS A 56 0.99 -4.90 10.27
N VAL A 57 1.32 -5.64 9.22
CA VAL A 57 0.58 -6.85 8.85
C VAL A 57 0.73 -7.88 9.97
N SER A 58 -0.37 -8.25 10.61
CA SER A 58 -0.36 -9.04 11.82
C SER A 58 -0.51 -10.54 11.57
N LYS A 59 -1.18 -10.92 10.47
CA LYS A 59 -1.33 -12.32 10.02
C LYS A 59 -1.03 -12.40 8.53
N ALA A 60 -0.52 -13.56 8.09
CA ALA A 60 -0.26 -13.80 6.68
C ALA A 60 -1.55 -13.64 5.86
N PRO A 61 -1.51 -12.93 4.71
CA PRO A 61 -2.69 -12.75 3.86
C PRO A 61 -3.28 -14.07 3.37
N LEU A 62 -4.60 -14.14 3.33
CA LEU A 62 -5.33 -15.31 2.84
C LEU A 62 -5.71 -15.13 1.37
N TRP A 63 -4.96 -15.80 0.50
CA TRP A 63 -5.22 -15.84 -0.93
C TRP A 63 -6.42 -16.74 -1.23
N LYS A 64 -7.37 -16.20 -1.98
CA LYS A 64 -8.55 -16.94 -2.44
C LYS A 64 -8.72 -16.73 -3.93
N LEU A 65 -9.08 -17.79 -4.65
CA LEU A 65 -9.46 -17.68 -6.05
C LEU A 65 -10.72 -16.82 -6.15
N ASP A 66 -10.63 -15.68 -6.83
CA ASP A 66 -11.83 -14.89 -7.08
C ASP A 66 -12.72 -15.60 -8.11
N ARG A 67 -14.01 -15.72 -7.80
CA ARG A 67 -14.95 -16.52 -8.59
C ARG A 67 -15.30 -15.90 -9.93
N TYR A 68 -15.12 -14.57 -10.07
CA TYR A 68 -15.48 -13.84 -11.28
C TYR A 68 -14.29 -13.73 -12.22
N THR A 69 -13.10 -13.43 -11.69
CA THR A 69 -11.91 -13.24 -12.51
C THR A 69 -11.08 -14.52 -12.69
N GLY A 70 -11.25 -15.51 -11.79
CA GLY A 70 -10.42 -16.71 -11.77
C GLY A 70 -8.98 -16.44 -11.35
N VAL A 71 -8.68 -15.26 -10.82
CA VAL A 71 -7.33 -14.86 -10.37
C VAL A 71 -7.26 -14.95 -8.84
N PRO A 72 -6.19 -15.53 -8.26
CA PRO A 72 -5.96 -15.48 -6.83
C PRO A 72 -5.84 -14.03 -6.34
N ALA A 73 -6.63 -13.69 -5.33
CA ALA A 73 -6.60 -12.38 -4.70
C ALA A 73 -6.78 -12.49 -3.18
N VAL A 74 -6.15 -11.56 -2.47
CA VAL A 74 -6.39 -11.28 -1.05
C VAL A 74 -7.56 -10.30 -0.98
N LYS A 75 -8.60 -10.66 -0.23
CA LYS A 75 -9.76 -9.75 -0.01
C LYS A 75 -9.58 -8.83 1.17
N GLU A 76 -8.91 -9.31 2.21
CA GLU A 76 -8.73 -8.61 3.47
C GLU A 76 -7.37 -8.94 4.07
N ILE A 77 -6.79 -7.95 4.73
CA ILE A 77 -5.51 -8.03 5.44
C ILE A 77 -5.79 -7.73 6.91
N ILE A 78 -5.14 -8.48 7.80
CA ILE A 78 -5.25 -8.28 9.23
C ILE A 78 -4.04 -7.48 9.69
N VAL A 79 -4.26 -6.28 10.19
CA VAL A 79 -3.21 -5.33 10.60
C VAL A 79 -3.31 -4.98 12.08
N LYS A 80 -2.24 -4.38 12.60
CA LYS A 80 -2.20 -3.65 13.88
C LYS A 80 -1.71 -2.24 13.60
N PHE A 81 -2.48 -1.23 13.98
CA PHE A 81 -2.11 0.17 13.80
C PHE A 81 -1.18 0.63 14.92
N GLU A 82 -0.20 1.48 14.63
CA GLU A 82 0.79 1.91 15.63
C GLU A 82 0.15 2.62 16.84
N ASP A 83 -0.90 3.43 16.60
CA ASP A 83 -1.55 4.26 17.62
C ASP A 83 -2.89 3.70 18.16
N ASP A 84 -3.23 2.44 17.87
CA ASP A 84 -4.48 1.79 18.31
C ASP A 84 -4.28 0.97 19.60
N GLU A 85 -3.30 1.35 20.42
CA GLU A 85 -3.05 0.70 21.72
C GLU A 85 -4.21 0.98 22.70
N ASP A 86 -4.75 -0.07 23.31
CA ASP A 86 -5.78 0.06 24.33
C ASP A 86 -5.21 0.48 25.71
N GLY A 87 -6.09 0.78 26.66
CA GLY A 87 -5.68 1.15 28.02
C GLY A 87 -4.92 0.06 28.81
N THR A 88 -4.70 -1.13 28.22
CA THR A 88 -3.93 -2.23 28.79
C THR A 88 -2.59 -2.46 28.09
N GLY A 89 -2.24 -1.63 27.09
CA GLY A 89 -1.00 -1.76 26.32
C GLY A 89 -1.11 -2.74 25.14
N ASN A 90 -2.32 -3.15 24.75
CA ASN A 90 -2.51 -4.10 23.66
C ASN A 90 -3.04 -3.40 22.41
N THR A 91 -2.32 -3.58 21.29
CA THR A 91 -2.83 -3.18 19.97
C THR A 91 -3.72 -4.29 19.37
N PRO A 92 -5.00 -4.02 19.09
CA PRO A 92 -5.95 -5.00 18.59
C PRO A 92 -5.70 -5.33 17.11
N HIS A 93 -6.17 -6.51 16.70
CA HIS A 93 -6.12 -6.93 15.30
C HIS A 93 -7.32 -6.36 14.54
N ARG A 94 -7.08 -5.60 13.48
CA ARG A 94 -8.11 -5.00 12.64
C ARG A 94 -8.11 -5.68 11.27
N ARG A 95 -9.30 -6.01 10.74
CA ARG A 95 -9.47 -6.52 9.37
C ARG A 95 -9.76 -5.34 8.46
N VAL A 96 -8.93 -5.16 7.44
CA VAL A 96 -9.05 -4.07 6.46
C VAL A 96 -9.13 -4.69 5.06
N PRO A 97 -10.05 -4.25 4.18
CA PRO A 97 -10.06 -4.67 2.78
C PRO A 97 -8.70 -4.42 2.13
N SER A 98 -8.18 -5.37 1.34
CA SER A 98 -6.86 -5.26 0.70
C SER A 98 -6.70 -3.99 -0.14
N ARG A 99 -7.78 -3.54 -0.80
CA ARG A 99 -7.81 -2.28 -1.58
C ARG A 99 -7.49 -1.04 -0.74
N TYR A 100 -7.67 -1.09 0.57
CA TYR A 100 -7.39 0.01 1.50
C TYR A 100 -6.11 -0.20 2.31
N VAL A 101 -5.24 -1.10 1.85
CA VAL A 101 -3.90 -1.31 2.38
C VAL A 101 -2.90 -1.08 1.26
N ILE A 102 -1.89 -0.27 1.55
CA ILE A 102 -0.82 0.09 0.62
C ILE A 102 0.54 -0.16 1.27
N PRO A 103 1.59 -0.46 0.48
CA PRO A 103 2.95 -0.51 1.01
C PRO A 103 3.38 0.86 1.53
N VAL A 104 4.45 0.91 2.33
CA VAL A 104 5.01 2.21 2.73
C VAL A 104 5.56 2.95 1.50
N PRO A 105 5.57 4.30 1.47
CA PRO A 105 6.04 5.05 0.30
C PRO A 105 7.45 4.66 -0.17
N ALA A 106 8.34 4.33 0.78
CA ALA A 106 9.70 3.87 0.48
C ALA A 106 9.75 2.50 -0.22
N GLN A 107 8.68 1.70 -0.19
CA GLN A 107 8.59 0.47 -0.98
C GLN A 107 7.90 0.74 -2.32
N TYR A 108 6.98 1.70 -2.38
CA TYR A 108 6.20 1.98 -3.60
C TYR A 108 7.00 2.71 -4.69
N PHE A 109 7.86 3.66 -4.32
CA PHE A 109 8.61 4.49 -5.29
C PHE A 109 10.01 3.96 -5.62
N TYR A 110 10.44 2.85 -5.00
CA TYR A 110 11.78 2.30 -5.19
C TYR A 110 11.86 1.19 -6.27
N ASP A 111 10.75 0.86 -6.95
CA ASP A 111 10.65 -0.38 -7.74
C ASP A 111 10.86 -0.25 -9.27
N GLU A 112 11.25 0.91 -9.84
CA GLU A 112 11.48 0.99 -11.30
C GLU A 112 12.83 1.56 -11.76
N ASP A 113 13.59 2.28 -10.93
CA ASP A 113 14.87 2.92 -11.35
C ASP A 113 16.12 2.45 -10.58
N ALA A 114 15.98 1.66 -9.51
CA ALA A 114 17.09 1.32 -8.62
C ALA A 114 17.93 0.11 -9.07
N ASP A 115 17.46 -0.66 -10.06
CA ASP A 115 18.07 -1.94 -10.47
C ASP A 115 18.73 -1.91 -11.86
N VAL A 116 19.09 -0.72 -12.38
CA VAL A 116 19.98 -0.64 -13.55
C VAL A 116 21.43 -0.78 -13.09
N ASP A 117 21.84 -2.00 -12.75
CA ASP A 117 23.26 -2.33 -12.63
C ASP A 117 23.92 -2.28 -14.03
N LEU A 118 24.51 -1.13 -14.37
CA LEU A 118 25.28 -0.92 -15.60
C LEU A 118 26.67 -1.58 -15.58
N THR A 119 26.95 -2.52 -14.68
CA THR A 119 28.22 -3.25 -14.65
C THR A 119 28.18 -4.54 -15.48
N THR A 120 27.83 -4.44 -16.77
CA THR A 120 28.38 -5.39 -17.75
C THR A 120 29.81 -4.95 -18.11
N PRO A 121 30.88 -5.69 -17.71
CA PRO A 121 32.14 -5.54 -18.40
C PRO A 121 32.00 -6.13 -19.80
N SER A 122 31.86 -5.25 -20.79
CA SER A 122 32.13 -5.57 -22.19
C SER A 122 33.63 -5.81 -22.34
N ALA A 123 34.05 -7.07 -22.43
CA ALA A 123 35.38 -7.52 -22.88
C ALA A 123 35.42 -9.06 -22.81
N THR A 124 35.93 -9.86 -23.74
CA THR A 124 36.51 -9.74 -25.09
C THR A 124 36.58 -11.20 -25.58
N ALA A 125 36.34 -11.47 -26.87
CA ALA A 125 36.82 -12.68 -27.54
C ALA A 125 37.54 -12.26 -28.81
#